data_AF-A0A3Q0D0M4-F1
#
_entry.id   AF-A0A3Q0D0M4-F1
#
_cell.length_a   1.000
_cell.length_b   1.000
_cell.length_c   1.000
_cell.angle_alpha   90.00
_cell.angle_beta   90.00
_cell.angle_gamma   90.00
#
_symmetry.space_group_name_H-M   'P 1'
#
loop_
_entity.id
_entity.type
_entity.pdbx_description
1 polymer ?
#
loop_
_entity_poly.entity_id
_entity_poly.type
_entity_poly.pdbx_seq_one_letter_code
_entity_poly.pdbx_strand_id
1 'polypeptide(L)'
;MDAHKGAEMFRKVHVPVLGLVQNMSVFQCPKCKHKTHIFGADGARKLAQTLDLDVLGDVPLHLSIREASDKGQPVVFSQPESEEAKAYLHIASEVVRRLQPPPE
;
A
#
# COMPACT_ATOMS: atom_id res chain seq x y z
N MET A 1 3.38 -10.73 12.59
CA MET A 1 2.50 -9.86 11.76
C MET A 1 1.65 -10.72 10.85
N ASP A 2 0.39 -10.36 10.63
CA ASP A 2 -0.51 -11.14 9.77
C ASP A 2 -0.03 -11.18 8.31
N ALA A 3 0.61 -10.11 7.83
CA ALA A 3 1.25 -10.08 6.52
C ALA A 3 2.28 -11.21 6.32
N HIS A 4 3.05 -11.57 7.36
CA HIS A 4 3.98 -12.70 7.28
C HIS A 4 3.24 -14.03 7.09
N LYS A 5 2.17 -14.25 7.85
CA LYS A 5 1.36 -15.47 7.73
C LYS A 5 0.70 -15.55 6.36
N GLY A 6 0.21 -14.43 5.84
CA GLY A 6 -0.38 -14.33 4.51
C GLY A 6 0.61 -14.66 3.39
N ALA A 7 1.82 -14.09 3.43
CA ALA A 7 2.86 -14.40 2.45
C ALA A 7 3.26 -15.88 2.47
N GLU A 8 3.44 -16.47 3.65
CA GLU A 8 3.72 -17.90 3.80
C GLU A 8 2.57 -18.79 3.30
N MET A 9 1.31 -18.38 3.51
CA MET A 9 0.16 -19.08 2.97
C MET A 9 0.19 -19.10 1.44
N PHE A 10 0.42 -17.96 0.78
CA PHE A 10 0.52 -17.88 -0.68
C PHE A 10 1.67 -18.72 -1.24
N ARG A 11 2.85 -18.70 -0.59
CA ARG A 11 3.97 -19.59 -0.94
C ARG A 11 3.57 -21.06 -0.92
N LYS A 12 2.85 -21.51 0.11
CA LYS A 12 2.42 -22.92 0.23
C LYS A 12 1.48 -23.37 -0.88
N VAL A 13 0.67 -22.46 -1.41
CA VAL A 13 -0.24 -22.74 -2.54
C VAL A 13 0.34 -22.33 -3.90
N HIS A 14 1.64 -22.06 -3.98
CA HIS A 14 2.35 -21.68 -5.21
C HIS A 14 1.78 -20.44 -5.91
N VAL A 15 1.18 -19.52 -5.14
CA VAL A 15 0.72 -18.23 -5.66
C VAL A 15 1.84 -17.20 -5.48
N PRO A 16 2.31 -16.55 -6.55
CA PRO A 16 3.38 -15.55 -6.47
C PRO A 16 2.90 -14.31 -5.70
N VAL A 17 3.70 -13.88 -4.73
CA VAL A 17 3.49 -12.63 -4.00
C VAL A 17 4.29 -11.54 -4.69
N LEU A 18 3.60 -10.55 -5.26
CA LEU A 18 4.27 -9.46 -6.00
C LEU A 18 5.04 -8.48 -5.09
N GLY A 19 4.62 -8.36 -3.83
CA GLY A 19 5.24 -7.48 -2.84
C GLY A 19 4.27 -7.09 -1.72
N LEU A 20 4.73 -6.21 -0.86
CA LEU A 20 3.98 -5.70 0.30
C LEU A 20 3.58 -4.23 0.09
N VAL A 21 2.41 -3.85 0.59
CA VAL A 21 1.96 -2.45 0.68
C VAL A 21 1.87 -2.06 2.15
N GLN A 22 2.44 -0.93 2.54
CA GLN A 22 2.30 -0.40 3.90
C GLN A 22 1.08 0.53 3.96
N ASN A 23 -0.02 0.04 4.50
CA ASN A 23 -1.19 0.87 4.75
C ASN A 23 -0.99 1.75 6.00
N MET A 24 -1.63 2.92 6.03
CA MET A 24 -1.57 3.89 7.14
C MET A 24 -0.14 4.27 7.54
N SER A 25 0.74 4.45 6.55
CA SER A 25 2.20 4.60 6.73
C SER A 25 2.60 5.87 7.47
N VAL A 26 1.87 6.96 7.26
CA VAL A 26 2.14 8.28 7.83
C VAL A 26 0.84 9.06 7.99
N PHE A 27 0.72 9.77 9.11
CA PHE A 27 -0.33 10.75 9.34
C PHE A 27 0.26 12.16 9.23
N GLN A 28 -0.41 13.05 8.50
CA GLN A 28 -0.05 14.46 8.47
C GLN A 28 -1.06 15.29 9.26
N CYS A 29 -0.59 16.01 10.28
CA CYS A 29 -1.45 16.89 11.05
C CYS A 29 -2.02 18.01 10.15
N PRO A 30 -3.35 18.18 10.07
CA PRO A 30 -3.94 19.19 9.19
C PRO A 30 -3.61 20.62 9.64
N LYS A 31 -3.33 20.82 10.93
CA LYS A 31 -3.05 22.14 11.53
C LYS A 31 -1.60 22.60 11.36
N CYS A 32 -0.62 21.75 11.67
CA CYS A 32 0.80 22.12 11.67
C CYS A 32 1.62 21.44 10.57
N LYS A 33 1.02 20.58 9.75
CA LYS A 33 1.65 19.83 8.65
C LYS A 33 2.75 18.85 9.07
N HIS A 34 3.00 18.68 10.36
CA HIS A 34 3.91 17.68 10.90
C HIS A 34 3.46 16.26 10.49
N LYS A 35 4.43 15.44 10.07
CA LYS A 35 4.22 14.06 9.67
C LYS A 35 4.64 13.12 10.80
N THR A 36 3.78 12.18 11.15
CA THR A 36 4.01 11.23 12.24
C THR A 36 3.72 9.82 11.78
N HIS A 37 4.64 8.90 12.06
CA HIS A 37 4.47 7.47 11.84
C HIS A 37 3.79 6.83 13.06
N ILE A 38 2.48 7.03 13.20
CA ILE A 38 1.70 6.61 14.38
C ILE A 38 1.84 5.11 14.65
N PHE A 39 1.95 4.30 13.59
CA PHE A 39 2.09 2.84 13.68
C PHE A 39 3.52 2.33 13.41
N GLY A 40 4.51 3.23 13.45
CA GLY A 40 5.89 2.94 13.06
C GLY A 40 6.17 3.12 11.57
N ALA A 41 7.44 3.28 11.20
CA ALA A 41 7.84 3.67 9.84
C ALA A 41 8.27 2.50 8.96
N ASP A 42 8.89 1.46 9.54
CA ASP A 42 9.66 0.45 8.79
C ASP A 42 9.08 -0.96 8.85
N GLY A 43 7.83 -1.11 9.31
CA GLY A 43 7.22 -2.43 9.52
C GLY A 43 7.17 -3.28 8.24
N ALA A 44 6.71 -2.70 7.13
CA ALA A 44 6.64 -3.42 5.86
C ALA A 44 8.03 -3.67 5.28
N ARG A 45 8.95 -2.69 5.33
CA ARG A 45 10.32 -2.84 4.83
C ARG A 45 11.10 -3.96 5.53
N LYS A 46 11.04 -4.03 6.86
CA LYS A 46 11.69 -5.11 7.64
C LYS A 46 11.11 -6.48 7.31
N LEU A 47 9.79 -6.56 7.15
CA LEU A 47 9.14 -7.81 6.78
C LEU A 47 9.48 -8.23 5.34
N ALA A 48 9.51 -7.28 4.41
CA ALA A 48 9.87 -7.51 3.02
C ALA A 48 11.27 -8.12 2.90
N GLN A 49 12.25 -7.56 3.63
CA GLN A 49 13.61 -8.13 3.71
C GLN A 49 13.64 -9.56 4.26
N THR A 50 12.81 -9.86 5.26
CA THR A 50 12.77 -11.20 5.88
C THR A 50 12.19 -12.25 4.93
N LEU A 51 11.26 -11.84 4.06
CA LEU A 51 10.54 -12.72 3.14
C LEU A 51 11.12 -12.72 1.72
N ASP A 52 12.19 -11.96 1.48
CA ASP A 52 12.76 -11.72 0.15
C ASP A 52 11.70 -11.17 -0.84
N LEU A 53 10.97 -10.15 -0.40
CA LEU A 53 9.93 -9.46 -1.16
C LEU A 53 10.25 -7.97 -1.30
N ASP A 54 9.61 -7.34 -2.28
CA ASP A 54 9.63 -5.88 -2.45
C ASP A 54 8.52 -5.19 -1.64
N VAL A 55 8.72 -3.90 -1.34
CA VAL A 55 7.64 -2.99 -0.94
C VAL A 55 7.17 -2.25 -2.20
N LEU A 56 5.88 -2.34 -2.51
CA LEU A 56 5.25 -1.73 -3.68
C LEU A 56 4.87 -0.27 -3.45
N GLY A 57 4.73 0.13 -2.20
CA GLY A 57 4.44 1.52 -1.83
C GLY A 57 3.79 1.66 -0.45
N ASP A 58 3.62 2.93 -0.08
CA ASP A 58 3.10 3.37 1.20
C ASP A 58 1.80 4.16 0.98
N VAL A 59 0.72 3.83 1.69
CA VAL A 59 -0.56 4.57 1.66
C VAL A 59 -0.70 5.40 2.94
N PRO A 60 -0.88 6.73 2.87
CA PRO A 60 -0.98 7.57 4.06
C PRO A 60 -2.28 7.32 4.83
N LEU A 61 -2.26 7.60 6.13
CA LEU A 61 -3.47 7.70 6.94
C LEU A 61 -4.10 9.08 6.72
N HIS A 62 -5.07 9.16 5.81
CA HIS A 62 -5.75 10.41 5.48
C HIS A 62 -7.27 10.27 5.51
N LEU A 63 -7.96 11.32 6.00
CA LEU A 63 -9.41 11.31 6.19
C LEU A 63 -10.16 11.15 4.86
N SER A 64 -9.66 11.77 3.79
CA SER A 64 -10.27 11.67 2.45
C SER A 64 -10.37 10.23 1.97
N ILE A 65 -9.36 9.39 2.24
CA ILE A 65 -9.36 7.97 1.86
C ILE A 65 -10.54 7.25 2.51
N ARG A 66 -10.72 7.42 3.82
CA ARG A 66 -11.80 6.80 4.58
C ARG A 66 -13.16 7.29 4.08
N GLU A 67 -13.37 8.60 4.03
CA GLU A 67 -14.67 9.18 3.67
C GLU A 67 -15.08 8.87 2.23
N ALA A 68 -14.13 8.90 1.30
CA ALA A 68 -14.35 8.54 -0.09
C ALA A 68 -14.72 7.06 -0.25
N SER A 69 -14.02 6.18 0.49
CA SER A 69 -14.30 4.74 0.50
C SER A 69 -15.65 4.41 1.13
N ASP A 70 -16.00 5.04 2.27
CA ASP A 70 -17.29 4.88 2.95
C ASP A 70 -18.47 5.30 2.07
N LYS A 71 -18.26 6.28 1.17
CA LYS A 71 -19.24 6.75 0.19
C LYS A 71 -19.28 5.91 -1.10
N GLY A 72 -18.42 4.90 -1.23
CA GLY A 72 -18.29 4.09 -2.44
C GLY A 72 -17.68 4.83 -3.63
N GLN A 73 -16.97 5.94 -3.40
CA GLN A 73 -16.30 6.73 -4.44
C GLN A 73 -14.82 6.92 -4.08
N PRO A 74 -13.95 5.92 -4.33
CA PRO A 74 -12.55 5.94 -3.91
C PRO A 74 -11.80 7.22 -4.32
N VAL A 75 -10.75 7.59 -3.57
CA VAL A 75 -9.99 8.83 -3.80
C VAL A 75 -9.39 8.93 -5.20
N VAL A 76 -9.02 7.82 -5.82
CA VAL A 76 -8.53 7.78 -7.20
C VAL A 76 -9.57 8.25 -8.22
N PHE A 77 -10.85 8.14 -7.90
CA PHE A 77 -11.96 8.59 -8.74
C PHE A 77 -12.46 9.98 -8.33
N SER A 78 -12.69 10.19 -7.03
CA SER A 78 -13.29 11.43 -6.53
C SER A 78 -12.29 12.59 -6.45
N GLN A 79 -11.00 12.30 -6.30
CA GLN A 79 -9.92 13.29 -6.11
C GLN A 79 -8.64 12.85 -6.84
N PRO A 80 -8.66 12.70 -8.18
CA PRO A 80 -7.58 12.07 -8.96
C PRO A 80 -6.22 12.79 -8.83
N GLU A 81 -6.23 14.10 -8.59
CA GLU A 81 -5.02 14.92 -8.47
C GLU A 81 -4.41 14.96 -7.06
N SER A 82 -5.06 14.32 -6.07
CA SER A 82 -4.58 14.34 -4.68
C SER A 82 -3.35 13.45 -4.48
N GLU A 83 -2.59 13.73 -3.42
CA GLU A 83 -1.41 12.92 -3.07
C GLU A 83 -1.79 11.49 -2.68
N GLU A 84 -2.98 11.30 -2.09
CA GLU A 84 -3.51 9.98 -1.75
C GLU A 84 -3.83 9.18 -3.02
N ALA A 85 -4.47 9.81 -4.02
CA ALA A 85 -4.74 9.17 -5.30
C ALA A 85 -3.43 8.76 -6.01
N LYS A 86 -2.44 9.66 -6.02
CA LYS A 86 -1.11 9.37 -6.58
C LYS A 86 -0.41 8.21 -5.89
N ALA A 87 -0.56 8.06 -4.57
CA ALA A 87 0.00 6.92 -3.84
C ALA A 87 -0.59 5.58 -4.32
N TYR A 88 -1.91 5.51 -4.52
CA TYR A 88 -2.55 4.32 -5.10
C TYR A 88 -2.14 4.07 -6.56
N LEU A 89 -2.06 5.11 -7.39
CA LEU A 89 -1.64 4.99 -8.80
C LEU A 89 -0.17 4.54 -8.92
N HIS A 90 0.70 4.99 -8.02
CA HIS A 90 2.07 4.52 -7.94
C HIS A 90 2.14 3.02 -7.63
N ILE A 91 1.40 2.56 -6.62
CA ILE A 91 1.31 1.12 -6.27
C ILE A 91 0.77 0.32 -7.47
N ALA A 92 -0.28 0.80 -8.13
CA ALA A 92 -0.85 0.15 -9.32
C ALA A 92 0.20 0.01 -10.44
N SER A 93 1.02 1.05 -10.66
CA SER A 93 2.12 1.01 -11.64
C SER A 93 3.17 -0.04 -11.27
N GLU A 94 3.54 -0.13 -9.99
CA GLU A 94 4.50 -1.14 -9.52
C GLU A 94 3.95 -2.57 -9.59
N VAL A 95 2.63 -2.75 -9.43
CA VAL A 95 1.95 -4.02 -9.68
C VAL A 95 2.04 -4.39 -11.16
N VAL A 96 1.63 -3.49 -12.06
CA VAL A 96 1.67 -3.73 -13.51
C VAL A 96 3.08 -4.08 -13.99
N ARG A 97 4.11 -3.40 -13.48
CA ARG A 97 5.51 -3.68 -13.82
C ARG A 97 5.97 -5.09 -13.44
N ARG A 98 5.37 -5.70 -12.43
CA ARG A 98 5.72 -7.03 -11.91
C ARG A 98 4.81 -8.15 -12.38
N LEU A 99 3.64 -7.81 -12.92
CA LEU A 99 2.80 -8.79 -13.58
C LEU A 99 3.51 -9.28 -14.85
N GLN A 100 3.57 -10.60 -15.01
CA GLN A 100 3.96 -11.17 -16.29
C GLN A 100 2.87 -10.85 -17.32
N PRO A 101 3.22 -10.59 -18.58
CA PRO A 101 2.22 -10.49 -19.64
C PRO A 101 1.40 -11.79 -19.65
N PRO A 102 0.08 -11.71 -19.88
CA PRO A 102 -0.74 -12.91 -19.97
C PRO A 102 -0.16 -13.82 -21.07
N PRO A 103 -0.16 -15.14 -20.88
CA PRO A 103 0.21 -16.06 -21.94
C PRO A 103 -0.72 -15.85 -23.15
N GLU A 104 -0.14 -15.83 -24.35
CA GLU A 104 -0.86 -15.78 -25.63
C GLU A 104 -1.81 -16.97 -25.82
#